data_AF-A0A846PIY5-F1
#
_entry.id   AF-A0A846PIY5-F1
#
_cell.length_a   1.000
_cell.length_b   1.000
_cell.length_c   1.000
_cell.angle_alpha   90.00
_cell.angle_beta   90.00
_cell.angle_gamma   90.00
#
_symmetry.space_group_name_H-M   'P 1'
#
loop_
_entity.id
_entity.type
_entity.pdbx_description
1 polymer ?
#
loop_
_entity_poly.entity_id
_entity_poly.type
_entity_poly.pdbx_seq_one_letter_code
_entity_poly.pdbx_strand_id
1 'polypeptide(L)' 'MNEQILQACRELIDDAKKGCADLVFKEVCLEVLYKARQVLTEKQFKHLVVYVSEKMQEEIPFELQQKLMTNW' A
#
# COMPACT_ATOMS: atom_id res chain seq x y z
N MET A 1 0.52 -13.20 -12.78
CA MET A 1 0.73 -13.62 -11.37
C MET A 1 0.92 -12.41 -10.45
N ASN A 2 1.90 -11.52 -10.68
CA ASN A 2 2.10 -10.36 -9.79
C ASN A 2 0.93 -9.35 -9.74
N GLU A 3 0.13 -9.23 -10.78
CA GLU A 3 -1.08 -8.38 -10.76
C GLU A 3 -2.17 -8.94 -9.84
N GLN A 4 -2.34 -10.26 -9.79
CA GLN A 4 -3.27 -10.91 -8.85
C GLN A 4 -2.81 -10.73 -7.41
N ILE A 5 -1.51 -10.78 -7.15
CA ILE A 5 -0.93 -10.52 -5.83
C ILE A 5 -1.17 -9.06 -5.42
N LEU A 6 -0.94 -8.10 -6.31
CA LEU A 6 -1.22 -6.68 -6.05
C LEU A 6 -2.70 -6.47 -5.71
N GLN A 7 -3.60 -7.12 -6.44
CA GLN A 7 -5.04 -7.04 -6.19
C GLN A 7 -5.41 -7.66 -4.83
N ALA A 8 -4.87 -8.83 -4.50
CA ALA A 8 -5.08 -9.46 -3.20
C ALA A 8 -4.56 -8.58 -2.04
N CYS A 9 -3.43 -7.90 -2.21
CA CYS A 9 -2.93 -6.94 -1.21
C CYS A 9 -3.92 -5.79 -0.99
N ARG A 10 -4.55 -5.26 -2.06
CA ARG A 10 -5.55 -4.19 -1.93
C ARG A 10 -6.80 -4.66 -1.20
N GLU A 11 -7.28 -5.87 -1.52
CA GLU A 11 -8.45 -6.47 -0.87
C GLU A 11 -8.22 -6.66 0.64
N LEU A 12 -7.05 -7.18 1.04
CA LEU A 12 -6.68 -7.32 2.45
C LEU A 12 -6.68 -5.97 3.20
N ILE A 13 -6.21 -4.90 2.56
CA ILE A 13 -6.21 -3.55 3.14
C ILE A 13 -7.64 -3.01 3.27
N ASP A 14 -8.48 -3.19 2.24
CA ASP A 14 -9.88 -2.75 2.28
C ASP A 14 -10.69 -3.50 3.35
N ASP A 15 -10.45 -4.80 3.52
CA ASP A 15 -11.12 -5.59 4.54
C ASP A 15 -10.65 -5.21 5.96
N ALA A 16 -9.34 -5.02 6.14
CA ALA A 16 -8.79 -4.52 7.41
C ALA A 16 -9.35 -3.13 7.76
N LYS A 17 -9.53 -2.24 6.78
CA LYS A 17 -10.09 -0.90 7.02
C LYS A 17 -11.52 -0.95 7.56
N LYS A 18 -12.32 -1.93 7.11
CA LYS A 18 -13.70 -2.13 7.57
C LYS A 18 -13.77 -2.82 8.93
N GLY A 19 -12.82 -3.72 9.22
CA GLY A 19 -12.88 -4.62 10.37
C GLY A 19 -12.06 -4.20 11.60
N CYS A 20 -11.11 -3.27 11.45
CA CYS A 20 -10.14 -2.96 12.50
C CYS A 20 -10.30 -1.53 13.07
N ALA A 21 -9.94 -1.37 14.35
CA ALA A 21 -9.70 -0.06 14.94
C ALA A 21 -8.46 0.59 14.29
N ASP A 22 -8.37 1.93 14.29
CA ASP A 22 -7.39 2.67 13.47
C ASP A 22 -5.92 2.26 13.69
N LEU A 23 -5.47 2.10 14.94
CA LEU A 23 -4.10 1.66 15.23
C LEU A 23 -3.82 0.23 14.72
N VAL A 24 -4.78 -0.68 14.88
CA VAL A 24 -4.68 -2.07 14.38
C VAL A 24 -4.66 -2.08 12.85
N PHE A 25 -5.49 -1.24 12.21
CA PHE A 25 -5.48 -1.08 10.77
C PHE A 25 -4.11 -0.61 10.26
N LYS A 26 -3.49 0.37 10.93
CA LYS A 26 -2.16 0.87 10.56
C LYS A 26 -1.07 -0.20 10.71
N GLU A 27 -1.12 -1.03 11.74
CA GLU A 27 -0.19 -2.16 11.89
C GLU A 27 -0.35 -3.20 10.77
N VAL A 28 -1.59 -3.55 10.42
CA VAL A 28 -1.89 -4.45 9.30
C VAL A 28 -1.35 -3.89 7.98
N CYS A 29 -1.53 -2.59 7.73
CA CYS A 29 -0.98 -1.92 6.56
C CYS A 29 0.54 -2.10 6.45
N LEU A 30 1.28 -1.90 7.55
CA LEU A 30 2.72 -2.08 7.58
C LEU A 30 3.13 -3.54 7.31
N GLU A 31 2.40 -4.51 7.87
CA GLU A 31 2.68 -5.93 7.65
C GLU A 31 2.45 -6.35 6.19
N VAL A 32 1.34 -5.89 5.60
CA VAL A 32 1.04 -6.15 4.18
C VAL A 32 2.12 -5.53 3.29
N LEU A 33 2.53 -4.29 3.54
CA LEU A 33 3.60 -3.63 2.79
C LEU A 33 4.93 -4.38 2.92
N TYR A 34 5.29 -4.83 4.13
CA TYR A 34 6.51 -5.60 4.36
C TYR A 34 6.54 -6.89 3.54
N LYS A 35 5.44 -7.64 3.51
CA LYS A 35 5.31 -8.88 2.73
C LYS A 35 5.25 -8.60 1.23
N ALA A 36 4.49 -7.59 0.81
CA ALA A 36 4.33 -7.23 -0.60
C ALA A 36 5.63 -6.79 -1.27
N ARG A 37 6.54 -6.13 -0.54
CA ARG A 37 7.86 -5.71 -1.05
C ARG A 37 8.72 -6.88 -1.56
N GLN A 38 8.51 -8.08 -1.03
CA GLN A 38 9.31 -9.26 -1.37
C GLN A 38 8.82 -9.95 -2.66
N VAL A 39 7.58 -9.70 -3.07
CA VAL A 39 6.90 -10.44 -4.15
C VAL A 39 6.45 -9.55 -5.31
N LEU A 40 6.21 -8.26 -5.06
CA LEU A 40 5.82 -7.30 -6.10
C LEU A 40 7.04 -6.69 -6.78
N THR A 41 6.87 -6.31 -8.04
CA THR A 41 7.84 -5.44 -8.71
C THR A 41 7.87 -4.06 -8.04
N GLU A 42 8.97 -3.32 -8.20
CA GLU A 42 9.10 -1.98 -7.62
C GLU A 42 7.95 -1.04 -8.04
N LYS A 43 7.53 -1.10 -9.31
CA LYS A 43 6.42 -0.29 -9.83
C LYS A 43 5.10 -0.64 -9.11
N GLN A 44 4.79 -1.92 -8.98
CA GLN A 44 3.57 -2.39 -8.30
C GLN A 44 3.61 -2.05 -6.81
N PHE A 45 4.77 -2.21 -6.17
CA PHE A 45 4.95 -1.86 -4.77
C PHE A 45 4.73 -0.36 -4.54
N LYS A 46 5.27 0.52 -5.38
CA LYS A 46 5.00 1.97 -5.31
C LYS A 46 3.50 2.28 -5.43
N HIS A 47 2.80 1.64 -6.36
CA HIS A 47 1.35 1.81 -6.49
C HIS A 47 0.58 1.34 -5.24
N LEU A 48 1.04 0.26 -4.60
CA LEU A 48 0.45 -0.22 -3.35
C LEU A 48 0.70 0.74 -2.19
N VAL A 49 1.90 1.31 -2.08
CA VAL A 49 2.23 2.30 -1.03
C VAL A 49 1.32 3.52 -1.14
N VAL A 50 1.15 4.08 -2.34
CA VAL A 50 0.24 5.23 -2.56
C VAL A 50 -1.18 4.90 -2.09
N TYR A 51 -1.70 3.75 -2.52
CA TYR A 51 -3.03 3.30 -2.15
C TYR A 51 -3.17 3.11 -0.62
N VAL A 52 -2.18 2.52 0.05
CA VAL A 52 -2.19 2.34 1.50
C VAL A 52 -2.15 3.69 2.24
N SER A 53 -1.31 4.63 1.80
CA SER A 53 -1.25 5.98 2.38
C SER A 53 -2.59 6.71 2.29
N GLU A 54 -3.26 6.65 1.14
CA GLU A 54 -4.60 7.21 0.95
C GLU A 54 -5.61 6.60 1.93
N LYS A 55 -5.55 5.27 2.16
CA LYS A 55 -6.45 4.56 3.09
C LYS A 55 -6.16 4.85 4.55
N MET A 56 -4.89 5.13 4.89
CA MET A 56 -4.46 5.58 6.21
C MET A 56 -4.79 7.06 6.49
N GLN A 57 -5.28 7.80 5.48
CA GLN A 57 -5.46 9.26 5.52
C GLN A 57 -4.17 10.01 5.88
N GLU A 58 -3.01 9.42 5.59
CA GLU A 58 -1.71 10.06 5.81
C GLU A 58 -1.28 10.78 4.53
N GLU A 59 -0.72 11.98 4.67
CA GLU A 59 -0.13 12.67 3.52
C GLU A 59 1.01 11.80 2.96
N ILE A 60 0.97 11.56 1.64
CA ILE A 60 1.99 10.77 0.96
C ILE A 60 3.34 11.46 1.17
N PRO A 61 4.39 10.78 1.65
CA PRO A 61 5.69 11.39 1.87
C PRO A 61 6.19 12.10 0.60
N PHE A 62 6.70 13.32 0.75
CA PHE A 62 7.11 14.20 -0.36
C PHE A 62 8.09 13.53 -1.34
N GLU A 63 9.01 12.71 -0.82
CA GLU A 63 9.98 11.94 -1.61
C GLU A 63 9.31 10.91 -2.53
N LEU A 64 8.20 10.33 -2.08
CA LEU A 64 7.39 9.40 -2.87
C LEU A 64 6.57 10.17 -3.91
N GLN A 65 6.02 11.33 -3.55
CA GLN A 65 5.33 12.22 -4.49
C GLN A 65 6.26 12.66 -5.64
N GLN A 66 7.50 13.09 -5.34
CA GLN A 66 8.47 13.47 -6.38
C GLN A 66 8.80 12.30 -7.32
N LYS A 67 9.00 11.09 -6.78
CA LYS A 67 9.27 9.88 -7.59
C LYS A 67 8.10 9.49 -8.49
N LEU A 68 6.87 9.84 -8.12
CA LEU A 68 5.69 9.59 -8.95
C LEU A 68 5.55 10.65 -10.04
N MET A 69 5.84 11.92 -9.74
CA MET A 69 5.74 13.03 -10.70
C MET A 69 6.83 13.02 -11.79
N THR A 70 7.98 12.38 -11.54
CA THR A 70 9.10 12.30 -12.50
C THR A 70 9.04 11.10 -13.47
N ASN A 71 8.06 10.20 -13.32
CA ASN A 71 7.92 8.98 -14.12
C ASN A 71 6.70 9.00 -15.08
N TRP A 72 6.18 10.18 -15.42
CA TRP A 72 5.16 10.38 -16.47
C TRP A 72 5.79 10.92 -17.75
#